data_AF-A0A940EP67-F1
#
_entry.id   AF-A0A940EP67-F1
#
_cell.length_a   1.000
_cell.length_b   1.000
_cell.length_c   1.000
_cell.angle_alpha   90.00
_cell.angle_beta   90.00
_cell.angle_gamma   90.00
#
_symmetry.space_group_name_H-M   'P 1'
#
loop_
_entity.id
_entity.type
_entity.pdbx_description
1 polymer ?
#
loop_
_entity_poly.entity_id
_entity_poly.type
_entity_poly.pdbx_seq_one_letter_code
_entity_poly.pdbx_strand_id
1 'polypeptide(L)'
;MSTTAQQCADIVQAIYKNYQTRFNGEFRPHLGASMGGHQCLRHLYYNFRHAISIEHDGRLLKLFQRGHKEEFTFADELNRVGFRLLTTDPNGNQFRLTSQINTHISGSGDGFAEVLTEQFEHFDLNEWVVVEMKTHNDKSFTKLEKEGVEKSKPLHFTQMQLYMKWSQLSKALYIAVNKNTDALYVEVVHFQQEHADHYENRMVSVASSKTIPIRLHEDPSHFECRFCDHYAICHTEKYPLNVTCRTCAHIEPKPDGTWDCNYRNEQNLHPDLMTVGCKSHVFHPDFLANIAVAVDFNDAENFIEYEFDNGLKLKNGTQAKTVIDSESLAAIVRTGYEFVDSNVLALLNDFDATFEGVSDE
;
A
#
# COMPACT_ATOMS: atom_id res chain seq x y z
N MET A 1 39.17 -0.32 -13.52
CA MET A 1 38.34 -0.46 -14.75
C MET A 1 38.47 0.85 -15.52
N SER A 2 38.55 0.83 -16.85
CA SER A 2 38.83 2.04 -17.64
C SER A 2 37.77 3.11 -17.37
N THR A 3 38.16 4.38 -17.37
CA THR A 3 37.31 5.55 -17.10
C THR A 3 36.02 5.56 -17.94
N THR A 4 36.04 4.97 -19.14
CA THR A 4 34.86 4.80 -19.99
C THR A 4 33.83 3.81 -19.46
N ALA A 5 34.26 2.67 -18.89
CA ALA A 5 33.34 1.68 -18.33
C ALA A 5 32.62 2.24 -17.08
N GLN A 6 33.34 3.04 -16.29
CA GLN A 6 32.75 3.76 -15.16
C GLN A 6 31.71 4.79 -15.63
N GLN A 7 32.05 5.61 -16.63
CA GLN A 7 31.11 6.58 -17.21
C GLN A 7 29.83 5.93 -17.75
N CYS A 8 29.93 4.74 -18.37
CA CYS A 8 28.75 3.99 -18.80
C CYS A 8 27.89 3.50 -17.62
N ALA A 9 28.51 3.02 -16.54
CA ALA A 9 27.79 2.61 -15.33
C ALA A 9 27.08 3.81 -14.68
N ASP A 10 27.71 4.99 -14.67
CA ASP A 10 27.14 6.21 -14.11
C ASP A 10 25.86 6.63 -14.85
N ILE A 11 25.81 6.46 -16.18
CA ILE A 11 24.59 6.71 -16.98
C ILE A 11 23.46 5.77 -16.54
N VAL A 12 23.74 4.47 -16.35
CA VAL A 12 22.73 3.50 -15.92
C VAL A 12 22.20 3.87 -14.54
N GLN A 13 23.07 4.25 -13.60
CA GLN A 13 22.66 4.68 -12.27
C GLN A 13 21.86 5.99 -12.31
N ALA A 14 22.23 6.95 -13.16
CA ALA A 14 21.46 8.18 -13.35
C ALA A 14 20.03 7.89 -13.86
N ILE A 15 19.87 6.93 -14.77
CA ILE A 15 18.54 6.47 -15.23
C ILE A 15 17.76 5.87 -14.06
N TYR A 16 18.34 4.95 -13.30
CA TYR A 16 17.65 4.34 -12.16
C TYR A 16 17.27 5.38 -11.09
N LYS A 17 18.18 6.30 -10.76
CA LYS A 17 17.90 7.40 -9.84
C LYS A 17 16.73 8.26 -10.33
N ASN A 18 16.65 8.54 -11.63
CA ASN A 18 15.50 9.27 -12.21
C ASN A 18 14.18 8.51 -12.03
N TYR A 19 14.16 7.19 -12.18
CA TYR A 19 12.98 6.39 -11.88
C TYR A 19 12.60 6.45 -10.39
N GLN A 20 13.57 6.37 -9.47
CA GLN A 20 13.32 6.49 -8.03
C GLN A 20 12.70 7.84 -7.68
N THR A 21 13.32 8.94 -8.12
CA THR A 21 12.82 10.30 -7.86
C THR A 21 11.42 10.52 -8.40
N ARG A 22 11.05 9.86 -9.51
CA ARG A 22 9.76 10.08 -10.18
C ARG A 22 8.63 9.18 -9.67
N PHE A 23 8.93 7.99 -9.16
CA PHE A 23 7.92 6.96 -8.91
C PHE A 23 7.91 6.38 -7.48
N ASN A 24 8.82 6.80 -6.58
CA ASN A 24 8.69 6.54 -5.14
C ASN A 24 7.90 7.64 -4.42
N GLY A 25 7.53 7.37 -3.17
CA GLY A 25 7.02 8.39 -2.24
C GLY A 25 5.52 8.68 -2.30
N GLU A 26 4.79 8.02 -3.20
CA GLU A 26 3.35 8.20 -3.31
C GLU A 26 2.60 7.15 -2.48
N PHE A 27 1.91 7.62 -1.44
CA PHE A 27 0.94 6.81 -0.74
C PHE A 27 -0.38 6.74 -1.49
N ARG A 28 -0.97 5.55 -1.56
CA ARG A 28 -2.31 5.39 -2.14
C ARG A 28 -3.35 5.91 -1.15
N PRO A 29 -4.29 6.78 -1.58
CA PRO A 29 -5.30 7.32 -0.68
C PRO A 29 -6.33 6.27 -0.23
N HIS A 30 -6.28 5.05 -0.77
CA HIS A 30 -7.25 3.99 -0.60
C HIS A 30 -6.57 2.63 -0.37
N LEU A 31 -7.31 1.69 0.21
CA LEU A 31 -6.93 0.28 0.25
C LEU A 31 -7.19 -0.37 -1.11
N GLY A 32 -6.10 -0.71 -1.82
CA GLY A 32 -6.12 -1.18 -3.20
C GLY A 32 -6.68 -2.60 -3.38
N ALA A 33 -7.58 -2.78 -4.35
CA ALA A 33 -8.14 -4.08 -4.74
C ALA A 33 -7.09 -5.12 -5.15
N SER A 34 -5.95 -4.67 -5.71
CA SER A 34 -4.80 -5.52 -6.06
C SER A 34 -4.18 -6.22 -4.86
N MET A 35 -4.40 -5.73 -3.64
CA MET A 35 -3.99 -6.37 -2.39
C MET A 35 -5.17 -7.03 -1.67
N GLY A 36 -6.39 -6.96 -2.18
CA GLY A 36 -7.59 -7.44 -1.49
C GLY A 36 -7.53 -8.92 -1.09
N GLY A 37 -6.82 -9.73 -1.89
CA GLY A 37 -6.57 -11.14 -1.60
C GLY A 37 -5.41 -11.43 -0.64
N HIS A 38 -4.77 -10.41 -0.05
CA HIS A 38 -3.60 -10.62 0.80
C HIS A 38 -3.99 -11.34 2.09
N GLN A 39 -3.25 -12.40 2.42
CA GLN A 39 -3.56 -13.24 3.57
C GLN A 39 -3.37 -12.53 4.91
N CYS A 40 -2.37 -11.66 5.03
CA CYS A 40 -2.08 -10.89 6.25
C CYS A 40 -2.91 -9.60 6.30
N LEU A 41 -3.87 -9.53 7.22
CA LEU A 41 -4.68 -8.31 7.46
C LEU A 41 -3.85 -7.18 8.06
N ARG A 42 -2.85 -7.48 8.90
CA ARG A 42 -1.92 -6.50 9.46
C ARG A 42 -1.09 -5.80 8.37
N HIS A 43 -0.68 -6.53 7.33
CA HIS A 43 -0.04 -5.94 6.14
C HIS A 43 -0.96 -4.95 5.43
N LEU A 44 -2.23 -5.31 5.21
CA LEU A 44 -3.22 -4.42 4.61
C LEU A 44 -3.45 -3.18 5.47
N TYR A 45 -3.50 -3.34 6.79
CA TYR A 45 -3.66 -2.25 7.74
C TYR A 45 -2.47 -1.29 7.67
N TYR A 46 -1.23 -1.79 7.73
CA TYR A 46 -0.05 -0.93 7.66
C TYR A 46 0.03 -0.14 6.35
N ASN A 47 -0.26 -0.79 5.22
CA ASN A 47 -0.36 -0.10 3.93
C ASN A 47 -1.45 0.97 3.95
N PHE A 48 -2.66 0.64 4.42
CA PHE A 48 -3.78 1.58 4.46
C PHE A 48 -3.49 2.77 5.38
N ARG A 49 -2.82 2.54 6.51
CA ARG A 49 -2.46 3.55 7.49
C ARG A 49 -1.17 4.32 7.16
N HIS A 50 -0.51 4.03 6.03
CA HIS A 50 0.79 4.63 5.65
C HIS A 50 1.85 4.49 6.74
N ALA A 51 1.85 3.37 7.46
CA ALA A 51 2.64 3.21 8.68
C ALA A 51 4.15 3.37 8.47
N ILE A 52 4.65 2.95 7.30
CA ILE A 52 6.04 3.10 6.88
C ILE A 52 6.08 3.53 5.41
N SER A 53 7.18 4.19 5.02
CA SER A 53 7.48 4.48 3.62
C SER A 53 8.17 3.28 3.00
N ILE A 54 7.62 2.77 1.90
CA ILE A 54 8.23 1.70 1.13
C ILE A 54 8.87 2.33 -0.09
N GLU A 55 10.20 2.24 -0.17
CA GLU A 55 10.95 2.69 -1.33
C GLU A 55 11.40 1.51 -2.19
N HIS A 56 11.29 1.68 -3.50
CA HIS A 56 11.76 0.71 -4.47
C HIS A 56 13.00 1.21 -5.20
N ASP A 57 13.87 0.29 -5.59
CA ASP A 57 15.00 0.61 -6.45
C ASP A 57 14.53 1.04 -7.85
N GLY A 58 15.34 1.86 -8.53
CA GLY A 58 14.97 2.44 -9.83
C GLY A 58 14.79 1.41 -10.94
N ARG A 59 15.47 0.27 -10.85
CA ARG A 59 15.34 -0.82 -11.81
C ARG A 59 14.00 -1.53 -11.64
N LEU A 60 13.54 -1.72 -10.40
CA LEU A 60 12.22 -2.28 -10.10
C LEU A 60 11.10 -1.34 -10.55
N LEU A 61 11.20 -0.04 -10.27
CA LEU A 61 10.24 0.95 -10.77
C LEU A 61 10.19 0.99 -12.30
N LYS A 62 11.35 0.88 -12.96
CA LYS A 62 11.42 0.72 -14.42
C LYS A 62 10.72 -0.55 -14.92
N LEU A 63 10.72 -1.63 -14.13
CA LEU A 63 9.98 -2.86 -14.46
C LEU A 63 8.47 -2.65 -14.36
N PHE A 64 7.97 -1.89 -13.39
CA PHE A 64 6.55 -1.52 -13.32
C PHE A 64 6.15 -0.66 -14.53
N GLN A 65 6.98 0.30 -14.91
CA GLN A 65 6.78 1.12 -16.10
C GLN A 65 6.85 0.32 -17.42
N ARG A 66 7.46 -0.86 -17.42
CA ARG A 66 7.33 -1.78 -18.56
C ARG A 66 5.92 -2.35 -18.66
N GLY A 67 5.30 -2.70 -17.53
CA GLY A 67 3.91 -3.15 -17.47
C GLY A 67 2.95 -2.11 -18.06
N HIS A 68 3.06 -0.85 -17.62
CA HIS A 68 2.23 0.24 -18.16
C HIS A 68 2.37 0.46 -19.67
N LYS A 69 3.56 0.20 -20.22
CA LYS A 69 3.76 0.28 -21.67
C LYS A 69 3.08 -0.87 -22.41
N GLU A 70 2.98 -2.03 -21.76
CA GLU A 70 2.35 -3.21 -22.34
C GLU A 70 0.83 -3.07 -22.44
N GLU A 71 0.21 -2.30 -21.53
CA GLU A 71 -1.24 -2.02 -21.58
C GLU A 71 -1.66 -1.43 -22.94
N PHE A 72 -0.82 -0.60 -23.57
CA PHE A 72 -1.08 -0.08 -24.92
C PHE A 72 -1.00 -1.17 -26.01
N THR A 73 -0.05 -2.11 -25.88
CA THR A 73 0.09 -3.23 -26.81
C THR A 73 -1.13 -4.13 -26.74
N PHE A 74 -1.54 -4.54 -25.53
CA PHE A 74 -2.74 -5.36 -25.34
C PHE A 74 -4.00 -4.67 -25.86
N ALA A 75 -4.12 -3.34 -25.68
CA ALA A 75 -5.23 -2.59 -26.24
C ALA A 75 -5.31 -2.68 -27.77
N ASP A 76 -4.19 -2.50 -28.46
CA ASP A 76 -4.12 -2.65 -29.93
C ASP A 76 -4.40 -4.10 -30.37
N GLU A 77 -3.81 -5.09 -29.70
CA GLU A 77 -3.99 -6.52 -30.01
C GLU A 77 -5.44 -6.97 -29.84
N LEU A 78 -6.06 -6.65 -28.70
CA LEU A 78 -7.47 -6.99 -28.42
C LEU A 78 -8.40 -6.29 -29.43
N ASN A 79 -8.12 -5.03 -29.77
CA ASN A 79 -8.91 -4.30 -30.76
C ASN A 79 -8.85 -4.95 -32.15
N ARG A 80 -7.68 -5.47 -32.56
CA ARG A 80 -7.50 -6.13 -33.86
C ARG A 80 -8.22 -7.46 -33.99
N VAL A 81 -8.48 -8.14 -32.87
CA VAL A 81 -9.13 -9.46 -32.87
C VAL A 81 -10.63 -9.39 -32.54
N GLY A 82 -11.22 -8.19 -32.51
CA GLY A 82 -12.66 -8.01 -32.38
C GLY A 82 -13.16 -7.70 -30.98
N PHE A 83 -12.32 -7.15 -30.10
CA PHE A 83 -12.78 -6.46 -28.90
C PHE A 83 -12.78 -4.95 -29.14
N ARG A 84 -13.56 -4.19 -28.37
CA ARG A 84 -13.42 -2.74 -28.25
C ARG A 84 -13.03 -2.43 -26.82
N LEU A 85 -11.72 -2.26 -26.59
CA LEU A 85 -11.17 -2.02 -25.26
C LEU A 85 -11.15 -0.53 -24.93
N LEU A 86 -11.78 -0.19 -23.81
CA LEU A 86 -11.66 1.11 -23.15
C LEU A 86 -10.68 0.97 -21.98
N THR A 87 -9.64 1.79 -21.97
CA THR A 87 -8.66 1.86 -20.86
C THR A 87 -8.82 3.12 -19.99
N THR A 88 -9.66 4.06 -20.45
CA THR A 88 -9.96 5.30 -19.74
C THR A 88 -11.45 5.58 -19.68
N ASP A 89 -11.87 6.27 -18.63
CA ASP A 89 -13.21 6.83 -18.47
C ASP A 89 -13.48 7.94 -19.52
N PRO A 90 -14.72 8.46 -19.61
CA PRO A 90 -15.07 9.53 -20.56
C PRO A 90 -14.30 10.85 -20.37
N ASN A 91 -13.65 11.05 -19.22
CA ASN A 91 -12.83 12.23 -18.92
C ASN A 91 -11.34 11.99 -19.26
N GLY A 92 -10.98 10.79 -19.75
CA GLY A 92 -9.60 10.40 -20.05
C GLY A 92 -8.79 9.92 -18.85
N ASN A 93 -9.42 9.69 -17.69
CA ASN A 93 -8.75 9.15 -16.51
C ASN A 93 -8.79 7.62 -16.51
N GLN A 94 -7.85 6.97 -15.82
CA GLN A 94 -7.93 5.53 -15.58
C GLN A 94 -9.21 5.19 -14.81
N PHE A 95 -9.84 4.06 -15.15
CA PHE A 95 -11.06 3.62 -14.48
C PHE A 95 -10.84 3.41 -12.99
N ARG A 96 -11.69 4.05 -12.17
CA ARG A 96 -11.69 3.86 -10.72
C ARG A 96 -12.90 3.05 -10.29
N LEU A 97 -12.64 1.84 -9.80
CA LEU A 97 -13.67 0.93 -9.28
C LEU A 97 -13.64 0.96 -7.77
N THR A 98 -14.77 1.26 -7.16
CA THR A 98 -14.85 1.57 -5.72
C THR A 98 -15.93 0.72 -5.07
N SER A 99 -15.64 0.22 -3.88
CA SER A 99 -16.62 -0.50 -3.06
C SER A 99 -17.80 0.41 -2.72
N GLN A 100 -19.01 -0.13 -2.86
CA GLN A 100 -20.25 0.59 -2.57
C GLN A 100 -20.56 0.65 -1.06
N ILE A 101 -19.88 -0.15 -0.25
CA ILE A 101 -20.09 -0.23 1.21
C ILE A 101 -18.97 0.45 2.01
N ASN A 102 -17.81 0.71 1.39
CA ASN A 102 -16.74 1.49 2.00
C ASN A 102 -15.81 2.11 0.93
N THR A 103 -15.91 3.42 0.71
CA THR A 103 -15.22 4.16 -0.34
C THR A 103 -13.70 4.28 -0.13
N HIS A 104 -13.18 3.91 1.04
CA HIS A 104 -11.74 3.71 1.25
C HIS A 104 -11.18 2.53 0.44
N ILE A 105 -12.04 1.67 -0.09
CA ILE A 105 -11.65 0.48 -0.84
C ILE A 105 -11.92 0.71 -2.32
N SER A 106 -10.90 0.54 -3.13
CA SER A 106 -11.01 0.75 -4.59
C SER A 106 -9.83 0.17 -5.33
N GLY A 107 -9.90 0.17 -6.66
CA GLY A 107 -8.77 -0.12 -7.50
C GLY A 107 -8.84 0.63 -8.82
N SER A 108 -7.72 0.60 -9.51
CA SER A 108 -7.57 1.13 -10.86
C SER A 108 -7.71 -0.03 -11.83
N GLY A 109 -8.80 -0.07 -12.60
CA GLY A 109 -9.01 -1.11 -13.61
C GLY A 109 -8.15 -0.84 -14.85
N ASP A 110 -7.54 -1.88 -15.43
CA ASP A 110 -6.74 -1.75 -16.65
C ASP A 110 -7.65 -1.44 -17.86
N GLY A 111 -8.87 -2.01 -17.89
CA GLY A 111 -9.89 -1.60 -18.84
C GLY A 111 -11.15 -2.46 -18.84
N PHE A 112 -12.05 -2.12 -19.75
CA PHE A 112 -13.28 -2.85 -20.07
C PHE A 112 -13.38 -3.08 -21.56
N ALA A 113 -13.69 -4.30 -21.97
CA ALA A 113 -13.83 -4.64 -23.39
C ALA A 113 -15.27 -5.00 -23.73
N GLU A 114 -15.77 -4.44 -24.82
CA GLU A 114 -16.97 -4.93 -25.50
C GLU A 114 -16.57 -5.96 -26.57
N VAL A 115 -17.25 -7.09 -26.61
CA VAL A 115 -16.99 -8.14 -27.60
C VAL A 115 -17.72 -7.81 -28.92
N LEU A 116 -16.99 -7.62 -30.01
CA LEU A 116 -17.52 -7.26 -31.34
C LEU A 116 -17.41 -8.40 -32.36
N THR A 117 -17.14 -9.62 -31.90
CA THR A 117 -16.95 -10.80 -32.74
C THR A 117 -17.64 -12.02 -32.12
N GLU A 118 -18.14 -12.92 -32.97
CA GLU A 118 -18.70 -14.21 -32.56
C GLU A 118 -17.65 -15.34 -32.62
N GLN A 119 -16.38 -15.01 -32.94
CA GLN A 119 -15.33 -16.01 -33.13
C GLN A 119 -14.92 -16.73 -31.84
N PHE A 120 -15.20 -16.15 -30.67
CA PHE A 120 -14.78 -16.66 -29.38
C PHE A 120 -15.99 -17.19 -28.58
N GLU A 121 -16.12 -18.51 -28.49
CA GLU A 121 -17.26 -19.20 -27.86
C GLU A 121 -17.47 -18.87 -26.36
N HIS A 122 -16.48 -18.26 -25.72
CA HIS A 122 -16.56 -17.84 -24.31
C HIS A 122 -17.36 -16.55 -24.09
N PHE A 123 -17.67 -15.81 -25.16
CA PHE A 123 -18.30 -14.49 -25.08
C PHE A 123 -19.55 -14.41 -25.95
N ASP A 124 -20.53 -13.66 -25.47
CA ASP A 124 -21.67 -13.26 -26.29
C ASP A 124 -21.35 -11.98 -27.08
N LEU A 125 -21.94 -11.82 -28.26
CA LEU A 125 -21.79 -10.59 -29.04
C LEU A 125 -22.33 -9.38 -28.26
N ASN A 126 -21.53 -8.31 -28.18
CA ASN A 126 -21.74 -7.10 -27.36
C ASN A 126 -21.66 -7.31 -25.84
N GLU A 127 -21.18 -8.46 -25.37
CA GLU A 127 -20.89 -8.65 -23.94
C GLU A 127 -19.76 -7.70 -23.50
N TRP A 128 -19.94 -7.10 -22.32
CA TRP A 128 -18.90 -6.31 -21.66
C TRP A 128 -18.18 -7.12 -20.61
N VAL A 129 -16.85 -7.08 -20.62
CA VAL A 129 -16.00 -7.81 -19.67
C VAL A 129 -14.96 -6.89 -19.03
N VAL A 130 -14.59 -7.19 -17.79
CA VAL A 130 -13.39 -6.60 -17.17
C VAL A 130 -12.17 -7.10 -17.94
N VAL A 131 -11.14 -6.28 -18.14
CA VAL A 131 -9.85 -6.73 -18.68
C VAL A 131 -8.76 -6.43 -17.66
N GLU A 132 -7.99 -7.46 -17.32
CA GLU A 132 -6.81 -7.36 -16.43
C GLU A 132 -5.57 -7.79 -17.20
N MET A 133 -4.58 -6.90 -17.26
CA MET A 133 -3.40 -7.02 -18.12
C MET A 133 -2.15 -7.22 -17.25
N LYS A 134 -1.36 -8.25 -17.55
CA LYS A 134 -0.16 -8.58 -16.75
C LYS A 134 1.06 -8.92 -17.60
N THR A 135 2.23 -8.58 -17.06
CA THR A 135 3.50 -9.06 -17.59
C THR A 135 4.14 -10.04 -16.62
N HIS A 136 4.63 -11.15 -17.13
CA HIS A 136 5.27 -12.19 -16.32
C HIS A 136 6.72 -12.40 -16.75
N ASN A 137 7.56 -12.81 -15.79
CA ASN A 137 8.81 -13.48 -16.14
C ASN A 137 8.51 -14.95 -16.46
N ASP A 138 9.48 -15.63 -17.05
CA ASP A 138 9.33 -17.02 -17.50
C ASP A 138 8.80 -17.97 -16.42
N LYS A 139 9.45 -18.02 -15.24
CA LYS A 139 9.01 -18.87 -14.11
C LYS A 139 7.57 -18.61 -13.70
N SER A 140 7.15 -17.34 -13.64
CA SER A 140 5.79 -17.00 -13.27
C SER A 140 4.78 -17.34 -14.36
N PHE A 141 5.18 -17.23 -15.64
CA PHE A 141 4.33 -17.52 -16.78
C PHE A 141 4.09 -19.03 -16.91
N THR A 142 5.14 -19.85 -16.81
CA THR A 142 5.00 -21.32 -16.84
C THR A 142 4.08 -21.85 -15.73
N LYS A 143 4.13 -21.23 -14.53
CA LYS A 143 3.22 -21.58 -13.44
C LYS A 143 1.76 -21.20 -13.78
N LEU A 144 1.56 -20.02 -14.38
CA LEU A 144 0.25 -19.55 -14.81
C LEU A 144 -0.36 -20.48 -15.86
N GLU A 145 0.39 -20.85 -16.91
CA GLU A 145 -0.07 -21.78 -17.94
C GLU A 145 -0.51 -23.12 -17.36
N LYS A 146 0.22 -23.61 -16.34
CA LYS A 146 -0.05 -24.91 -15.73
C LYS A 146 -1.25 -24.92 -14.79
N GLU A 147 -1.44 -23.84 -14.03
CA GLU A 147 -2.35 -23.84 -12.87
C GLU A 147 -3.56 -22.92 -13.01
N GLY A 148 -3.58 -22.03 -14.01
CA GLY A 148 -4.58 -20.96 -14.12
C GLY A 148 -4.37 -19.82 -13.14
N VAL A 149 -5.08 -18.71 -13.34
CA VAL A 149 -4.91 -17.47 -12.57
C VAL A 149 -5.32 -17.64 -11.11
N GLU A 150 -6.39 -18.37 -10.83
CA GLU A 150 -6.90 -18.58 -9.46
C GLU A 150 -5.84 -19.19 -8.53
N LYS A 151 -5.15 -20.25 -8.99
CA LYS A 151 -4.14 -20.96 -8.20
C LYS A 151 -2.77 -20.31 -8.27
N SER A 152 -2.35 -19.87 -9.46
CA SER A 152 -1.01 -19.31 -9.65
C SER A 152 -0.88 -17.87 -9.17
N LYS A 153 -1.99 -17.11 -9.21
CA LYS A 153 -2.10 -15.67 -8.92
C LYS A 153 -3.39 -15.34 -8.16
N PRO A 154 -3.58 -15.88 -6.95
CA PRO A 154 -4.79 -15.65 -6.16
C PRO A 154 -5.11 -14.16 -5.90
N LEU A 155 -4.08 -13.30 -5.79
CA LEU A 155 -4.27 -11.85 -5.69
C LEU A 155 -4.93 -11.25 -6.94
N HIS A 156 -4.49 -11.65 -8.14
CA HIS A 156 -5.06 -11.15 -9.40
C HIS A 156 -6.49 -11.67 -9.58
N PHE A 157 -6.73 -12.94 -9.23
CA PHE A 157 -8.07 -13.50 -9.23
C PHE A 157 -9.00 -12.71 -8.32
N THR A 158 -8.63 -12.48 -7.05
CA THR A 158 -9.42 -11.67 -6.12
C THR A 158 -9.64 -10.24 -6.63
N GLN A 159 -8.62 -9.61 -7.22
CA GLN A 159 -8.75 -8.28 -7.80
C GLN A 159 -9.82 -8.25 -8.91
N MET A 160 -9.80 -9.20 -9.84
CA MET A 160 -10.83 -9.31 -10.89
C MET A 160 -12.22 -9.59 -10.31
N GLN A 161 -12.33 -10.41 -9.25
CA GLN A 161 -13.60 -10.67 -8.57
C GLN A 161 -14.19 -9.40 -7.94
N LEU A 162 -13.35 -8.57 -7.32
CA LEU A 162 -13.76 -7.27 -6.78
C LEU A 162 -14.18 -6.31 -7.90
N TYR A 163 -13.42 -6.27 -9.01
CA TYR A 163 -13.77 -5.44 -10.16
C TYR A 163 -15.10 -5.83 -10.79
N MET A 164 -15.32 -7.12 -11.05
CA MET A 164 -16.59 -7.65 -11.55
C MET A 164 -17.76 -7.29 -10.63
N LYS A 165 -17.58 -7.41 -9.31
CA LYS A 165 -18.59 -6.99 -8.33
C LYS A 165 -18.92 -5.50 -8.44
N TRP A 166 -17.90 -4.64 -8.47
CA TRP A 166 -18.09 -3.19 -8.46
C TRP A 166 -18.57 -2.63 -9.80
N SER A 167 -18.23 -3.27 -10.91
CA SER A 167 -18.69 -2.92 -12.26
C SER A 167 -19.98 -3.64 -12.67
N GLN A 168 -20.47 -4.59 -11.87
CA GLN A 168 -21.63 -5.44 -12.16
C GLN A 168 -21.47 -6.26 -13.46
N LEU A 169 -20.25 -6.70 -13.76
CA LEU A 169 -19.95 -7.57 -14.91
C LEU A 169 -19.77 -9.01 -14.44
N SER A 170 -20.14 -9.96 -15.30
CA SER A 170 -20.13 -11.41 -14.98
C SER A 170 -18.82 -12.11 -15.34
N LYS A 171 -17.98 -11.49 -16.18
CA LYS A 171 -16.72 -12.07 -16.68
C LYS A 171 -15.57 -11.07 -16.66
N ALA A 172 -14.37 -11.61 -16.48
CA ALA A 172 -13.11 -10.92 -16.67
C ALA A 172 -12.23 -11.69 -17.67
N LEU A 173 -11.56 -10.95 -18.54
CA LEU A 173 -10.53 -11.42 -19.44
C LEU A 173 -9.16 -11.12 -18.80
N TYR A 174 -8.48 -12.15 -18.34
CA TYR A 174 -7.09 -12.04 -17.91
C TYR A 174 -6.17 -12.26 -19.12
N ILE A 175 -5.36 -11.27 -19.46
CA ILE A 175 -4.37 -11.38 -20.53
C ILE A 175 -2.96 -11.13 -19.99
N ALA A 176 -2.03 -12.00 -20.38
CA ALA A 176 -0.66 -11.95 -19.92
C ALA A 176 0.36 -12.20 -21.02
N VAL A 177 1.50 -11.51 -20.94
CA VAL A 177 2.66 -11.74 -21.82
C VAL A 177 3.88 -12.20 -21.03
N ASN A 178 4.59 -13.18 -21.57
CA ASN A 178 5.91 -13.58 -21.08
C ASN A 178 6.98 -12.63 -21.62
N LYS A 179 7.59 -11.84 -20.73
CA LYS A 179 8.65 -10.86 -21.08
C LYS A 179 9.92 -11.49 -21.67
N ASN A 180 10.05 -12.80 -21.62
CA ASN A 180 11.21 -13.53 -22.14
C ASN A 180 10.98 -14.05 -23.57
N THR A 181 9.73 -14.28 -23.97
CA THR A 181 9.40 -15.00 -25.22
C THR A 181 8.29 -14.34 -26.04
N ASP A 182 7.65 -13.29 -25.53
CA ASP A 182 6.43 -12.67 -26.05
C ASP A 182 5.24 -13.64 -26.21
N ALA A 183 5.29 -14.80 -25.55
CA ALA A 183 4.16 -15.72 -25.52
C ALA A 183 2.98 -15.09 -24.75
N LEU A 184 1.78 -15.24 -25.31
CA LEU A 184 0.54 -14.76 -24.71
C LEU A 184 -0.19 -15.89 -23.97
N TYR A 185 -0.82 -15.52 -22.86
CA TYR A 185 -1.75 -16.34 -22.09
C TYR A 185 -3.06 -15.58 -21.92
N VAL A 186 -4.19 -16.26 -22.11
CA VAL A 186 -5.53 -15.70 -21.93
C VAL A 186 -6.38 -16.67 -21.12
N GLU A 187 -7.10 -16.15 -20.13
CA GLU A 187 -8.08 -16.91 -19.34
C GLU A 187 -9.35 -16.08 -19.11
N VAL A 188 -10.51 -16.71 -19.26
CA VAL A 188 -11.81 -16.10 -18.93
C VAL A 188 -12.22 -16.52 -17.52
N VAL A 189 -12.30 -15.54 -16.64
CA VAL A 189 -12.68 -15.72 -15.24
C VAL A 189 -14.14 -15.34 -15.05
N HIS A 190 -14.90 -16.21 -14.39
CA HIS A 190 -16.31 -15.97 -14.08
C HIS A 190 -16.46 -15.36 -12.69
N PHE A 191 -17.46 -14.50 -12.53
CA PHE A 191 -17.77 -13.88 -11.26
C PHE A 191 -18.20 -14.92 -10.21
N GLN A 192 -17.61 -14.83 -9.03
CA GLN A 192 -17.88 -15.65 -7.85
C GLN A 192 -18.25 -14.73 -6.69
N GLN A 193 -19.56 -14.54 -6.50
CA GLN A 193 -20.09 -13.61 -5.51
C GLN A 193 -19.56 -13.89 -4.11
N GLU A 194 -19.57 -15.14 -3.66
CA GLU A 194 -19.09 -15.50 -2.31
C GLU A 194 -17.61 -15.14 -2.11
N HIS A 195 -16.77 -15.32 -3.13
CA HIS A 195 -15.36 -14.94 -3.09
C HIS A 195 -15.20 -13.41 -3.01
N ALA A 196 -15.90 -12.67 -3.86
CA ALA A 196 -15.85 -11.21 -3.86
C ALA A 196 -16.38 -10.61 -2.54
N ASP A 197 -17.48 -11.14 -2.00
CA ASP A 197 -18.05 -10.74 -0.72
C ASP A 197 -17.07 -11.04 0.43
N HIS A 198 -16.46 -12.22 0.45
CA HIS A 198 -15.48 -12.60 1.47
C HIS A 198 -14.32 -11.61 1.54
N TYR A 199 -13.68 -11.32 0.39
CA TYR A 199 -12.51 -10.44 0.36
C TYR A 199 -12.85 -8.96 0.51
N GLU A 200 -13.99 -8.48 -0.01
CA GLU A 200 -14.44 -7.11 0.27
C GLU A 200 -14.69 -6.93 1.77
N ASN A 201 -15.38 -7.86 2.43
CA ASN A 201 -15.63 -7.78 3.88
C ASN A 201 -14.33 -7.78 4.70
N ARG A 202 -13.32 -8.54 4.28
CA ARG A 202 -11.98 -8.49 4.89
C ARG A 202 -11.34 -7.11 4.76
N MET A 203 -11.41 -6.51 3.57
CA MET A 203 -10.90 -5.17 3.33
C MET A 203 -11.66 -4.11 4.15
N VAL A 204 -12.99 -4.23 4.25
CA VAL A 204 -13.82 -3.35 5.09
C VAL A 204 -13.43 -3.47 6.55
N SER A 205 -13.24 -4.69 7.05
CA SER A 205 -12.78 -4.92 8.42
C SER A 205 -11.44 -4.25 8.70
N VAL A 206 -10.51 -4.25 7.74
CA VAL A 206 -9.21 -3.56 7.87
C VAL A 206 -9.39 -2.05 7.84
N ALA A 207 -10.12 -1.52 6.84
CA ALA A 207 -10.30 -0.09 6.65
C ALA A 207 -11.02 0.57 7.83
N SER A 208 -11.95 -0.15 8.46
CA SER A 208 -12.71 0.33 9.62
C SER A 208 -12.02 0.03 10.97
N SER A 209 -10.87 -0.67 10.98
CA SER A 209 -10.24 -1.07 12.24
C SER A 209 -9.59 0.11 12.95
N LYS A 210 -9.90 0.25 14.24
CA LYS A 210 -9.21 1.20 15.13
C LYS A 210 -7.87 0.64 15.58
N THR A 211 -7.82 -0.65 15.88
CA THR A 211 -6.61 -1.34 16.32
C THR A 211 -5.90 -2.07 15.19
N ILE A 212 -4.60 -2.32 15.33
CA ILE A 212 -3.82 -3.11 14.39
C ILE A 212 -4.31 -4.57 14.47
N PRO A 213 -4.67 -5.21 13.34
CA PRO A 213 -5.03 -6.64 13.31
C PRO A 213 -3.93 -7.52 13.89
N ILE A 214 -4.24 -8.74 14.36
CA ILE A 214 -3.21 -9.67 14.86
C ILE A 214 -2.14 -9.99 13.79
N ARG A 215 -0.96 -10.45 14.23
CA ARG A 215 0.07 -10.95 13.31
C ARG A 215 -0.44 -12.16 12.54
N LEU A 216 0.04 -12.32 11.30
CA LEU A 216 -0.21 -13.56 10.55
C LEU A 216 0.48 -14.75 11.22
N HIS A 217 1.74 -14.55 11.62
CA HIS A 217 2.54 -15.50 12.38
C HIS A 217 3.27 -14.76 13.49
N GLU A 218 3.34 -15.35 14.70
CA GLU A 218 4.21 -14.83 15.76
C GLU A 218 5.68 -15.14 15.48
N ASP A 219 5.99 -16.30 14.87
CA ASP A 219 7.33 -16.64 14.41
C ASP A 219 7.68 -15.85 13.12
N PRO A 220 8.65 -14.91 13.18
CA PRO A 220 9.06 -14.10 12.03
C PRO A 220 9.77 -14.89 10.93
N SER A 221 10.14 -16.15 11.16
CA SER A 221 10.88 -16.99 10.20
C SER A 221 10.04 -17.46 9.02
N HIS A 222 8.71 -17.42 9.15
CA HIS A 222 7.76 -17.71 8.07
C HIS A 222 8.03 -16.82 6.85
N PHE A 223 7.98 -17.42 5.66
CA PHE A 223 8.29 -16.74 4.39
C PHE A 223 7.46 -15.46 4.19
N GLU A 224 6.19 -15.52 4.54
CA GLU A 224 5.23 -14.43 4.48
C GLU A 224 5.66 -13.21 5.31
N CYS A 225 6.24 -13.44 6.49
CA CYS A 225 6.71 -12.37 7.37
C CYS A 225 8.10 -11.91 6.98
N ARG A 226 9.02 -12.86 6.74
CA ARG A 226 10.43 -12.59 6.40
C ARG A 226 10.60 -11.72 5.16
N PHE A 227 9.73 -11.88 4.16
CA PHE A 227 9.77 -11.11 2.92
C PHE A 227 8.72 -9.99 2.86
N CYS A 228 8.11 -9.64 4.00
CA CYS A 228 7.17 -8.54 4.09
C CYS A 228 7.92 -7.21 4.23
N ASP A 229 7.53 -6.20 3.46
CA ASP A 229 8.10 -4.84 3.59
C ASP A 229 7.87 -4.24 4.99
N HIS A 230 6.84 -4.69 5.70
CA HIS A 230 6.49 -4.27 7.06
C HIS A 230 7.14 -5.13 8.16
N TYR A 231 8.15 -5.94 7.83
CA TYR A 231 8.82 -6.84 8.77
C TYR A 231 9.31 -6.09 10.02
N ALA A 232 10.01 -4.98 9.82
CA ALA A 232 10.64 -4.22 10.91
C ALA A 232 9.60 -3.76 11.95
N ILE A 233 8.56 -3.03 11.52
CA ILE A 233 7.48 -2.56 12.41
C ILE A 233 6.64 -3.71 13.01
N CYS A 234 6.64 -4.89 12.40
CA CYS A 234 5.85 -6.02 12.89
C CYS A 234 6.60 -6.88 13.93
N HIS A 235 7.93 -7.01 13.81
CA HIS A 235 8.72 -8.05 14.50
C HIS A 235 10.03 -7.58 15.13
N THR A 236 10.38 -6.29 15.04
CA THR A 236 11.64 -5.78 15.58
C THR A 236 11.42 -4.61 16.53
N GLU A 237 12.48 -4.21 17.22
CA GLU A 237 12.46 -3.11 18.20
C GLU A 237 12.87 -1.76 17.58
N LYS A 238 13.43 -1.77 16.35
CA LYS A 238 13.85 -0.58 15.61
C LYS A 238 13.24 -0.60 14.23
N TYR A 239 12.44 0.40 13.92
CA TYR A 239 11.72 0.43 12.66
C TYR A 239 11.42 1.87 12.23
N PRO A 240 11.27 2.09 10.91
CA PRO A 240 10.71 3.35 10.43
C PRO A 240 9.26 3.46 10.90
N LEU A 241 8.84 4.68 11.20
CA LEU A 241 7.47 5.00 11.53
C LEU A 241 7.16 6.36 10.91
N ASN A 242 6.15 6.41 10.05
CA ASN A 242 5.76 7.67 9.42
C ASN A 242 4.84 8.48 10.33
N VAL A 243 5.05 9.79 10.37
CA VAL A 243 4.13 10.72 11.02
C VAL A 243 3.10 11.18 10.00
N THR A 244 1.94 10.51 9.96
CA THR A 244 0.80 10.94 9.14
C THR A 244 -0.46 10.94 9.98
N CYS A 245 -1.50 11.70 9.61
CA CYS A 245 -2.74 11.61 10.38
C CYS A 245 -3.33 10.19 10.37
N ARG A 246 -2.93 9.29 9.46
CA ARG A 246 -3.38 7.88 9.46
C ARG A 246 -2.74 7.01 10.53
N THR A 247 -1.60 7.42 11.10
CA THR A 247 -0.94 6.77 12.25
C THR A 247 -1.30 7.40 13.59
N CYS A 248 -2.13 8.44 13.58
CA CYS A 248 -2.53 9.20 14.76
C CYS A 248 -3.56 8.45 15.63
N ALA A 249 -3.51 8.64 16.94
CA ALA A 249 -4.52 8.12 17.88
C ALA A 249 -5.91 8.74 17.66
N HIS A 250 -5.97 9.96 17.11
CA HIS A 250 -7.20 10.75 16.99
C HIS A 250 -7.99 10.53 15.70
N ILE A 251 -7.43 9.76 14.78
CA ILE A 251 -7.97 9.63 13.43
C ILE A 251 -9.06 8.56 13.36
N GLU A 252 -10.12 8.86 12.63
CA GLU A 252 -11.19 7.91 12.36
C GLU A 252 -11.53 7.84 10.87
N PRO A 253 -11.35 6.68 10.21
CA PRO A 253 -11.83 6.49 8.84
C PRO A 253 -13.35 6.36 8.83
N LYS A 254 -14.02 7.10 7.94
CA LYS A 254 -15.46 6.98 7.69
C LYS A 254 -15.74 6.15 6.44
N PRO A 255 -16.83 5.34 6.41
CA PRO A 255 -17.13 4.48 5.27
C PRO A 255 -17.32 5.22 3.93
N ASP A 256 -17.58 6.52 3.95
CA ASP A 256 -17.71 7.34 2.74
C ASP A 256 -16.37 7.71 2.09
N GLY A 257 -15.24 7.24 2.63
CA GLY A 257 -13.89 7.52 2.11
C GLY A 257 -13.23 8.74 2.74
N THR A 258 -13.91 9.41 3.67
CA THR A 258 -13.36 10.55 4.40
C THR A 258 -12.65 10.10 5.68
N TRP A 259 -11.87 11.02 6.25
CA TRP A 259 -11.18 10.84 7.52
C TRP A 259 -11.56 11.98 8.45
N ASP A 260 -11.87 11.67 9.70
CA ASP A 260 -12.23 12.64 10.73
C ASP A 260 -11.18 12.70 11.84
N CYS A 261 -10.97 13.88 12.43
CA CYS A 261 -10.12 14.06 13.61
C CYS A 261 -10.97 14.28 14.86
N ASN A 262 -10.92 13.34 15.79
CA ASN A 262 -11.68 13.42 17.04
C ASN A 262 -11.14 14.48 18.00
N TYR A 263 -9.83 14.77 17.98
CA TYR A 263 -9.22 15.82 18.81
C TYR A 263 -9.58 17.24 18.35
N ARG A 264 -9.48 17.50 17.04
CA ARG A 264 -9.79 18.83 16.46
C ARG A 264 -11.28 19.05 16.20
N ASN A 265 -12.10 18.02 16.40
CA ASN A 265 -13.52 17.99 16.03
C ASN A 265 -13.74 18.43 14.58
N GLU A 266 -12.90 17.92 13.68
CA GLU A 266 -12.86 18.28 12.26
C GLU A 266 -13.27 17.07 11.42
N GLN A 267 -14.28 17.26 10.57
CA GLN A 267 -14.77 16.24 9.64
C GLN A 267 -14.16 16.42 8.27
N ASN A 268 -13.98 15.32 7.54
CA ASN A 268 -13.45 15.32 6.17
C ASN A 268 -12.13 16.12 6.06
N LEU A 269 -11.13 15.64 6.78
CA LEU A 269 -9.79 16.23 6.81
C LEU A 269 -9.21 16.40 5.41
N HIS A 270 -8.46 17.49 5.25
CA HIS A 270 -7.74 17.75 4.01
C HIS A 270 -6.81 16.57 3.65
N PRO A 271 -6.82 16.09 2.38
CA PRO A 271 -6.04 14.91 1.97
C PRO A 271 -4.54 14.98 2.30
N ASP A 272 -3.92 16.14 2.23
CA ASP A 272 -2.49 16.32 2.56
C ASP A 272 -2.14 15.87 3.98
N LEU A 273 -3.08 16.00 4.94
CA LEU A 273 -2.83 15.53 6.31
C LEU A 273 -2.64 14.01 6.38
N MET A 274 -3.14 13.27 5.38
CA MET A 274 -2.97 11.81 5.29
C MET A 274 -1.57 11.40 4.84
N THR A 275 -0.75 12.34 4.35
CA THR A 275 0.61 12.09 3.90
C THR A 275 1.65 12.78 4.77
N VAL A 276 1.35 13.93 5.37
CA VAL A 276 2.32 14.71 6.20
C VAL A 276 1.95 14.82 7.68
N GLY A 277 0.72 14.48 8.07
CA GLY A 277 0.26 14.67 9.45
C GLY A 277 0.01 16.12 9.83
N CYS A 278 -0.23 16.36 11.13
CA CYS A 278 -0.45 17.70 11.68
C CYS A 278 0.37 17.90 12.96
N LYS A 279 0.53 19.15 13.40
CA LYS A 279 1.29 19.49 14.62
C LYS A 279 0.71 18.94 15.93
N SER A 280 -0.54 18.50 15.90
CA SER A 280 -1.23 17.87 17.03
C SER A 280 -1.20 16.34 16.96
N HIS A 281 -0.38 15.76 16.07
CA HIS A 281 -0.26 14.32 15.91
C HIS A 281 0.26 13.67 17.20
N VAL A 282 -0.41 12.59 17.60
CA VAL A 282 -0.01 11.67 18.68
C VAL A 282 -0.08 10.27 18.08
N PHE A 283 0.96 9.46 18.19
CA PHE A 283 0.93 8.10 17.66
C PHE A 283 -0.19 7.27 18.29
N HIS A 284 -0.86 6.43 17.49
CA HIS A 284 -1.75 5.43 18.05
C HIS A 284 -0.91 4.37 18.80
N PRO A 285 -1.26 3.99 20.06
CA PRO A 285 -0.46 3.07 20.88
C PRO A 285 -0.05 1.78 20.18
N ASP A 286 -0.94 1.19 19.37
CA ASP A 286 -0.65 -0.04 18.63
C ASP A 286 0.61 0.03 17.75
N PHE A 287 0.98 1.20 17.20
CA PHE A 287 2.20 1.33 16.39
C PHE A 287 3.49 1.21 17.20
N LEU A 288 3.41 1.35 18.54
CA LEU A 288 4.52 1.24 19.47
C LEU A 288 4.48 -0.04 20.31
N ALA A 289 3.42 -0.85 20.16
CA ALA A 289 3.13 -1.99 21.03
C ALA A 289 4.20 -3.11 21.04
N ASN A 290 5.18 -3.06 20.14
CA ASN A 290 6.31 -3.98 20.17
C ASN A 290 7.42 -3.56 21.15
N ILE A 291 7.45 -2.30 21.57
CA ILE A 291 8.59 -1.70 22.31
C ILE A 291 8.16 -0.84 23.50
N ALA A 292 6.87 -0.52 23.60
CA ALA A 292 6.34 0.35 24.64
C ALA A 292 4.85 0.09 24.88
N VAL A 293 4.40 0.49 26.06
CA VAL A 293 2.98 0.51 26.47
C VAL A 293 2.55 1.93 26.81
N ALA A 294 1.33 2.30 26.45
CA ALA A 294 0.74 3.57 26.91
C ALA A 294 0.38 3.46 28.39
N VAL A 295 0.86 4.39 29.22
CA VAL A 295 0.70 4.36 30.69
C VAL A 295 -0.07 5.54 31.26
N ASP A 296 -0.14 6.66 30.54
CA ASP A 296 -0.91 7.85 30.92
C ASP A 296 -1.33 8.62 29.67
N PHE A 297 -2.35 9.48 29.78
CA PHE A 297 -2.80 10.35 28.70
C PHE A 297 -3.52 11.59 29.23
N ASN A 298 -3.52 12.67 28.44
CA ASN A 298 -4.28 13.88 28.75
C ASN A 298 -4.89 14.46 27.47
N ASP A 299 -6.22 14.43 27.37
CA ASP A 299 -6.93 14.92 26.19
C ASP A 299 -6.84 16.45 26.05
N ALA A 300 -6.80 17.20 27.16
CA ALA A 300 -6.73 18.65 27.13
C ALA A 300 -5.35 19.15 26.71
N GLU A 301 -4.29 18.49 27.18
CA GLU A 301 -2.90 18.80 26.81
C GLU A 301 -2.45 18.07 25.54
N ASN A 302 -3.27 17.14 25.03
CA ASN A 302 -3.02 16.33 23.83
C ASN A 302 -1.70 15.56 23.88
N PHE A 303 -1.54 14.67 24.85
CA PHE A 303 -0.42 13.73 24.89
C PHE A 303 -0.82 12.32 25.32
N ILE A 304 0.00 11.35 24.92
CA ILE A 304 0.05 10.00 25.50
C ILE A 304 1.47 9.76 26.03
N GLU A 305 1.59 9.26 27.26
CA GLU A 305 2.85 8.82 27.85
C GLU A 305 3.08 7.33 27.55
N TYR A 306 4.25 7.02 27.02
CA TYR A 306 4.70 5.67 26.70
C TYR A 306 5.82 5.26 27.64
N GLU A 307 5.69 4.09 28.25
CA GLU A 307 6.76 3.41 28.97
C GLU A 307 7.35 2.33 28.06
N PHE A 308 8.61 2.50 27.68
CA PHE A 308 9.36 1.57 26.84
C PHE A 308 9.88 0.38 27.64
N ASP A 309 10.25 -0.71 26.97
CA ASP A 309 10.69 -1.95 27.61
C ASP A 309 11.92 -1.81 28.52
N ASN A 310 12.75 -0.77 28.31
CA ASN A 310 13.88 -0.43 29.18
C ASN A 310 13.52 0.48 30.37
N GLY A 311 12.24 0.83 30.55
CA GLY A 311 11.73 1.72 31.60
C GLY A 311 11.77 3.21 31.26
N LEU A 312 12.24 3.61 30.06
CA LEU A 312 12.19 4.99 29.59
C LEU A 312 10.73 5.44 29.45
N LYS A 313 10.41 6.65 29.93
CA LYS A 313 9.10 7.28 29.78
C LYS A 313 9.18 8.51 28.90
N LEU A 314 8.40 8.54 27.83
CA LEU A 314 8.29 9.68 26.92
C LEU A 314 6.83 10.04 26.69
N LYS A 315 6.52 11.34 26.72
CA LYS A 315 5.21 11.87 26.34
C LYS A 315 5.24 12.30 24.88
N ASN A 316 4.34 11.75 24.07
CA ASN A 316 4.18 12.16 22.68
C ASN A 316 2.90 12.95 22.48
N GLY A 317 3.01 14.09 21.80
CA GLY A 317 1.85 14.87 21.39
C GLY A 317 2.16 16.28 20.96
N THR A 318 1.27 17.23 21.27
CA THR A 318 1.53 18.64 20.95
C THR A 318 2.75 19.12 21.73
N GLN A 319 3.79 19.56 21.01
CA GLN A 319 5.06 19.95 21.63
C GLN A 319 4.85 20.97 22.75
N ALA A 320 5.30 20.59 23.94
CA ALA A 320 5.31 21.37 25.17
C ALA A 320 6.54 20.94 25.97
N LYS A 321 6.88 21.65 27.07
CA LYS A 321 8.16 21.48 27.78
C LYS A 321 8.62 20.03 28.01
N THR A 322 7.70 19.13 28.35
CA THR A 322 7.99 17.70 28.63
C THR A 322 7.31 16.74 27.66
N VAL A 323 6.77 17.25 26.55
CA VAL A 323 6.04 16.50 25.52
C VAL A 323 6.79 16.66 24.21
N ILE A 324 7.30 15.56 23.68
CA ILE A 324 7.98 15.53 22.39
C ILE A 324 6.98 15.38 21.25
N ASP A 325 7.28 15.97 20.11
CA ASP A 325 6.50 15.77 18.91
C ASP A 325 6.66 14.36 18.35
N SER A 326 5.79 14.01 17.40
CA SER A 326 5.79 12.67 16.79
C SER A 326 6.98 12.44 15.87
N GLU A 327 7.55 13.47 15.28
CA GLU A 327 8.76 13.33 14.45
C GLU A 327 9.95 12.91 15.31
N SER A 328 10.14 13.55 16.47
CA SER A 328 11.19 13.21 17.41
C SER A 328 10.99 11.80 17.98
N LEU A 329 9.75 11.42 18.33
CA LEU A 329 9.46 10.06 18.78
C LEU A 329 9.75 9.02 17.69
N ALA A 330 9.33 9.27 16.44
CA ALA A 330 9.62 8.38 15.32
C ALA A 330 11.12 8.23 15.06
N ALA A 331 11.88 9.33 15.18
CA ALA A 331 13.33 9.31 15.08
C ALA A 331 13.97 8.45 16.17
N ILE A 332 13.53 8.60 17.44
CA ILE A 332 13.98 7.77 18.57
C ILE A 332 13.72 6.28 18.29
N VAL A 333 12.51 5.92 17.84
CA VAL A 333 12.15 4.53 17.51
C VAL A 333 13.02 3.98 16.37
N ARG A 334 13.28 4.79 15.35
CA ARG A 334 14.12 4.40 14.21
C ARG A 334 15.57 4.16 14.62
N THR A 335 16.16 5.03 15.45
CA THR A 335 17.57 4.93 15.85
C THR A 335 17.80 3.93 16.99
N GLY A 336 16.80 3.75 17.84
CA GLY A 336 16.87 2.97 19.07
C GLY A 336 16.65 3.86 20.29
N TYR A 337 15.65 3.51 21.09
CA TYR A 337 15.29 4.23 22.31
C TYR A 337 16.28 3.97 23.47
N GLU A 338 17.15 2.97 23.36
CA GLU A 338 18.20 2.66 24.32
C GLU A 338 19.28 3.75 24.42
N PHE A 339 19.34 4.66 23.44
CA PHE A 339 20.29 5.78 23.42
C PHE A 339 19.77 7.05 24.11
N VAL A 340 18.52 7.04 24.58
CA VAL A 340 17.92 8.20 25.27
C VAL A 340 18.22 8.12 26.76
N ASP A 341 19.24 8.87 27.20
CA ASP A 341 19.61 8.99 28.61
C ASP A 341 19.11 10.30 29.24
N SER A 342 19.43 10.53 30.51
CA SER A 342 19.05 11.75 31.23
C SER A 342 19.64 13.03 30.63
N ASN A 343 20.82 12.97 30.00
CA ASN A 343 21.43 14.12 29.34
C ASN A 343 20.65 14.47 28.09
N VAL A 344 20.27 13.46 27.31
CA VAL A 344 19.46 13.64 26.10
C VAL A 344 18.07 14.19 26.45
N LEU A 345 17.43 13.68 27.51
CA LEU A 345 16.17 14.23 28.01
C LEU A 345 16.32 15.69 28.50
N ALA A 346 17.44 16.05 29.13
CA ALA A 346 17.70 17.43 29.53
C ALA A 346 17.84 18.34 28.30
N LEU A 347 18.51 17.89 27.24
CA LEU A 347 18.60 18.64 25.98
C LEU A 347 17.21 18.91 25.37
N LEU A 348 16.33 17.91 25.35
CA LEU A 348 14.96 18.07 24.87
C LEU A 348 14.15 19.07 25.71
N ASN A 349 14.22 18.94 27.03
CA ASN A 349 13.35 19.69 27.95
C ASN A 349 13.83 21.13 28.22
N ASP A 350 15.15 21.36 28.21
CA ASP A 350 15.74 22.64 28.61
C ASP A 350 16.14 23.52 27.43
N PHE A 351 16.25 22.96 26.22
CA PHE A 351 16.75 23.66 25.04
C PHE A 351 15.85 23.55 23.81
N ASP A 352 14.60 23.08 23.96
CA ASP A 352 13.65 22.85 22.86
C ASP A 352 14.27 22.05 21.70
N ALA A 353 15.20 21.13 22.01
CA ALA A 353 15.89 20.34 21.00
C ALA A 353 14.94 19.35 20.30
N THR A 354 15.24 19.02 19.04
CA THR A 354 14.53 18.01 18.26
C THR A 354 15.46 16.85 17.91
N PHE A 355 14.90 15.65 17.75
CA PHE A 355 15.66 14.51 17.23
C PHE A 355 15.55 14.46 15.71
N GLU A 356 16.66 14.71 15.03
CA GLU A 356 16.83 14.35 13.63
C GLU A 356 17.49 12.98 13.58
N GLY A 357 16.72 11.92 13.33
CA GLY A 357 17.30 10.59 13.15
C GLY A 357 18.21 10.61 11.92
N VAL A 358 19.43 10.09 12.04
CA VAL A 358 20.39 10.01 10.92
C VAL A 358 19.73 9.23 9.78
N SER A 359 19.63 9.83 8.59
CA SER A 359 19.30 9.06 7.39
C SER A 359 20.51 8.17 7.08
N ASP A 360 20.27 6.87 6.91
CA ASP A 360 21.28 5.96 6.38
C ASP A 360 21.58 6.38 4.91
N GLU A 361 22.44 7.41 4.73
CA GLU A 361 23.17 7.63 3.47
C GLU A 361 24.37 6.68 3.36
#